data_AF-A0A961P1H0-F1
#
_entry.id   AF-A0A961P1H0-F1
#
_cell.length_a   1.000
_cell.length_b   1.000
_cell.length_c   1.000
_cell.angle_alpha   90.00
_cell.angle_beta   90.00
_cell.angle_gamma   90.00
#
_symmetry.space_group_name_H-M   'P 1'
#
loop_
_entity.id
_entity.type
_entity.pdbx_description
1 polymer ?
#
loop_
_entity_poly.entity_id
_entity_poly.type
_entity_poly.pdbx_seq_one_letter_code
_entity_poly.pdbx_strand_id
1 'polypeptide(L)'
;TKNWMGMDSPAAEAMINALLNSGSRDDFLAAAQALDRVLTTGRYVIPVYQWNVSFLAHAKQLKYPSVIPMYGDWIGWQPDVWWYQED
;
A
#
# COMPACT_ATOMS: atom_id res chain seq x y z
N THR A 1 13.58 9.02 -13.61
CA THR A 1 14.37 7.79 -13.40
C THR A 1 14.08 7.24 -12.01
N LYS A 2 13.49 6.03 -11.90
CA LYS A 2 13.07 5.42 -10.61
C LYS A 2 13.76 4.08 -10.28
N ASN A 3 14.52 3.52 -11.23
CA ASN A 3 15.28 2.28 -11.04
C ASN A 3 16.69 2.60 -10.51
N TRP A 4 16.83 2.75 -9.20
CA TRP A 4 18.10 3.13 -8.55
C TRP A 4 19.00 1.91 -8.31
N MET A 5 18.40 0.74 -8.12
CA MET A 5 19.11 -0.52 -7.95
C MET A 5 19.67 -1.10 -9.26
N GLY A 6 19.32 -0.50 -10.42
CA GLY A 6 19.72 -1.02 -11.73
C GLY A 6 19.13 -2.39 -12.02
N MET A 7 17.92 -2.67 -11.53
CA MET A 7 17.25 -3.95 -11.76
C MET A 7 17.02 -4.16 -13.26
N ASP A 8 17.53 -5.29 -13.75
CA ASP A 8 17.29 -5.80 -15.11
C ASP A 8 16.99 -7.30 -14.97
N SER A 9 15.70 -7.64 -14.94
CA SER A 9 15.23 -9.00 -14.66
C SER A 9 14.02 -9.32 -15.54
N PRO A 10 14.16 -10.25 -16.52
CA PRO A 10 13.04 -10.66 -17.37
C PRO A 10 11.85 -11.20 -16.57
N ALA A 11 12.12 -11.84 -15.43
CA ALA A 11 11.08 -12.33 -14.54
C ALA A 11 10.29 -11.18 -13.88
N ALA A 12 10.97 -10.11 -13.46
CA ALA A 12 10.30 -8.94 -12.88
C ALA A 12 9.43 -8.24 -13.94
N GLU A 13 9.96 -8.05 -15.15
CA GLU A 13 9.20 -7.48 -16.28
C GLU A 13 7.97 -8.31 -16.63
N ALA A 14 8.11 -9.64 -16.71
CA ALA A 14 7.00 -10.54 -16.97
C ALA A 14 5.89 -10.41 -15.91
N MET A 15 6.25 -10.32 -14.62
CA MET A 15 5.26 -10.18 -13.54
C MET A 15 4.62 -8.78 -13.50
N ILE A 16 5.36 -7.72 -13.83
CA ILE A 16 4.79 -6.37 -14.00
C ILE A 16 3.76 -6.38 -15.13
N ASN A 17 4.09 -6.99 -16.27
CA ASN A 17 3.16 -7.12 -17.39
C ASN A 17 1.91 -7.92 -17.01
N ALA A 18 2.07 -9.04 -16.29
CA ALA A 18 0.93 -9.82 -15.80
C ALA A 18 0.04 -9.02 -14.84
N LEU A 19 0.65 -8.26 -13.92
CA LEU A 19 -0.06 -7.42 -12.95
C LEU A 19 -0.87 -6.31 -13.63
N LEU A 20 -0.33 -5.67 -14.66
CA LEU A 20 -1.02 -4.59 -15.38
C LEU A 20 -2.16 -5.09 -16.28
N ASN A 21 -2.06 -6.34 -16.77
CA ASN A 21 -3.01 -6.91 -17.73
C ASN A 21 -3.95 -7.97 -17.11
N SER A 22 -3.95 -8.13 -15.78
CA SER A 22 -4.81 -9.11 -15.11
C SER A 22 -6.29 -8.76 -15.28
N GLY A 23 -7.10 -9.73 -15.74
CA GLY A 23 -8.54 -9.55 -15.92
C GLY A 23 -9.38 -9.86 -14.68
N SER A 24 -8.78 -10.44 -13.63
CA SER A 24 -9.44 -10.82 -12.39
C SER A 24 -8.65 -10.40 -11.17
N ARG A 25 -9.34 -10.32 -10.03
CA ARG A 25 -8.70 -10.03 -8.74
C ARG A 25 -7.69 -11.10 -8.34
N ASP A 26 -8.00 -12.36 -8.59
CA ASP A 26 -7.14 -13.47 -8.17
C ASP A 26 -5.85 -13.49 -8.99
N ASP A 27 -5.94 -13.25 -10.29
CA ASP A 27 -4.76 -13.12 -11.16
C ASP A 27 -3.89 -11.91 -10.76
N PHE A 28 -4.52 -10.79 -10.44
CA PHE A 28 -3.82 -9.60 -9.95
C PHE A 28 -3.03 -9.89 -8.67
N LEU A 29 -3.69 -10.54 -7.69
CA LEU A 29 -3.06 -10.90 -6.43
C LEU A 29 -1.91 -11.90 -6.64
N ALA A 30 -2.10 -12.91 -7.49
CA ALA A 30 -1.07 -13.88 -7.82
C ALA A 30 0.15 -13.20 -8.48
N ALA A 31 -0.06 -12.30 -9.44
CA ALA A 31 1.01 -11.54 -10.10
C ALA A 31 1.75 -10.61 -9.12
N ALA A 32 1.02 -9.91 -8.24
CA ALA A 32 1.62 -9.05 -7.22
C ALA A 32 2.51 -9.84 -6.25
N GLN A 33 2.02 -10.98 -5.75
CA GLN A 33 2.80 -11.85 -4.89
C GLN A 33 4.00 -12.48 -5.62
N ALA A 34 3.86 -12.81 -6.90
CA ALA A 34 4.97 -13.33 -7.69
C ALA A 34 6.07 -12.28 -7.92
N LEU A 35 5.68 -11.04 -8.21
CA LEU A 35 6.62 -9.92 -8.32
C LEU A 35 7.36 -9.68 -7.00
N ASP A 36 6.66 -9.68 -5.86
CA ASP A 36 7.27 -9.52 -4.53
C ASP A 36 8.35 -10.59 -4.25
N ARG A 37 8.09 -11.85 -4.63
CA ARG A 37 9.08 -12.94 -4.51
C ARG A 37 10.31 -12.70 -5.39
N VAL A 38 10.12 -12.22 -6.62
CA VAL A 38 11.24 -11.87 -7.53
C VAL A 38 12.09 -10.73 -6.93
N LEU A 39 11.44 -9.67 -6.43
CA LEU A 39 12.14 -8.53 -5.85
C LEU A 39 12.90 -8.90 -4.57
N THR A 40 12.28 -9.70 -3.70
CA THR A 40 12.87 -10.13 -2.43
C THR A 40 14.06 -11.07 -2.65
N THR A 41 13.97 -12.00 -3.59
CA THR A 41 15.08 -12.93 -3.90
C THR A 41 16.24 -12.24 -4.61
N GLY A 42 15.96 -11.21 -5.41
CA GLY A 42 16.94 -10.38 -6.09
C GLY A 42 17.76 -9.45 -5.17
N ARG A 43 17.37 -9.29 -3.90
CA ARG A 43 18.11 -8.52 -2.86
C ARG A 43 18.44 -7.08 -3.28
N TYR A 44 17.55 -6.45 -4.03
CA TYR A 44 17.76 -5.07 -4.52
C TYR A 44 17.68 -4.00 -3.43
N VAL A 45 17.08 -4.32 -2.28
CA VAL A 45 16.92 -3.43 -1.12
C VAL A 45 17.07 -4.24 0.16
N ILE A 46 17.43 -3.56 1.27
CA ILE A 46 17.37 -4.11 2.63
C ILE A 46 16.16 -3.45 3.32
N PRO A 47 15.05 -4.17 3.56
CA PRO A 47 13.94 -3.64 4.33
C PRO A 47 14.38 -3.37 5.77
N VAL A 48 14.04 -2.20 6.31
CA VAL A 48 14.46 -1.78 7.66
C VAL A 48 13.29 -1.82 8.63
N TYR A 49 12.30 -0.95 8.43
CA TYR A 49 11.20 -0.76 9.37
C TYR A 49 9.99 -0.10 8.70
N GLN A 50 8.80 -0.37 9.24
CA GLN A 50 7.55 0.34 8.93
C GLN A 50 6.71 0.46 10.20
N TRP A 51 5.97 1.57 10.35
CA TRP A 51 4.99 1.74 11.42
C TRP A 51 3.70 0.99 11.05
N ASN A 52 3.26 0.11 11.95
CA ASN A 52 2.02 -0.66 11.78
C ASN A 52 0.80 0.01 12.42
N VAL A 53 1.00 1.15 13.07
CA VAL A 53 -0.02 1.95 13.73
C VAL A 53 0.23 3.42 13.47
N SER A 54 -0.85 4.17 13.37
CA SER A 54 -0.80 5.62 13.18
C SER A 54 -1.17 6.32 14.47
N PHE A 55 -0.28 7.21 14.91
CA PHE A 55 -0.49 8.01 16.10
C PHE A 55 -1.05 9.36 15.70
N LEU A 56 -2.31 9.62 16.06
CA LEU A 56 -3.02 10.83 15.69
C LEU A 56 -3.65 11.47 16.92
N ALA A 57 -3.29 12.72 17.19
CA ALA A 57 -3.98 13.57 18.15
C ALA A 57 -5.02 14.44 17.42
N HIS A 58 -6.22 14.55 17.96
CA HIS A 58 -7.27 15.41 17.41
C HIS A 58 -8.07 16.09 18.52
N ALA A 59 -8.75 17.19 18.16
CA ALA A 59 -9.65 17.88 19.07
C ALA A 59 -10.80 16.95 19.50
N LYS A 60 -11.25 17.06 20.76
CA LYS A 60 -12.32 16.20 21.34
C LYS A 60 -13.60 16.25 20.51
N GLN A 61 -13.89 17.38 19.90
CA GLN A 61 -15.07 17.65 19.07
C GLN A 61 -14.99 16.98 17.70
N LEU A 62 -13.79 16.64 17.23
CA LEU A 62 -13.64 15.88 15.99
C LEU A 62 -13.93 14.41 16.25
N LYS A 63 -14.92 13.87 15.54
CA LYS A 63 -15.35 12.47 15.61
C LYS A 63 -15.11 11.79 14.27
N TYR A 64 -15.03 10.47 14.31
CA TYR A 64 -14.79 9.58 13.18
C TYR A 64 -15.55 8.26 13.37
N PRO A 65 -15.82 7.49 12.31
CA PRO A 65 -16.60 6.25 12.42
C PRO A 65 -15.81 5.17 13.18
N SER A 66 -16.49 4.35 13.97
CA SER A 66 -15.87 3.21 14.67
C SER A 66 -15.30 2.15 13.71
N VAL A 67 -15.89 2.04 12.51
CA VAL A 67 -15.37 1.22 11.42
C VAL A 67 -14.40 2.06 10.60
N ILE A 68 -13.12 1.71 10.69
CA ILE A 68 -12.04 2.41 9.97
C ILE A 68 -12.01 1.91 8.51
N PRO A 69 -11.91 2.81 7.51
CA PRO A 69 -11.72 2.44 6.12
C PRO A 69 -10.51 1.53 5.88
N MET A 70 -10.53 0.77 4.78
CA MET A 70 -9.46 -0.17 4.43
C MET A 70 -8.06 0.46 4.37
N TYR A 71 -7.96 1.73 3.97
CA TYR A 71 -6.70 2.46 3.90
C TYR A 71 -6.27 3.10 5.22
N GLY A 72 -6.98 2.86 6.33
CA GLY A 72 -6.60 3.36 7.63
C GLY A 72 -6.61 4.89 7.66
N ASP A 73 -5.49 5.50 8.06
CA ASP A 73 -5.28 6.94 8.17
C ASP A 73 -4.84 7.64 6.88
N TRP A 74 -4.79 6.91 5.76
CA TRP A 74 -4.39 7.43 4.46
C TRP A 74 -5.57 8.11 3.72
N ILE A 75 -5.61 7.96 2.39
CA ILE A 75 -6.56 8.61 1.50
C ILE A 75 -8.00 8.29 1.93
N GLY A 76 -8.78 9.35 2.09
CA GLY A 76 -10.20 9.27 2.46
C GLY A 76 -10.45 9.13 3.97
N TRP A 77 -9.42 9.09 4.82
CA TRP A 77 -9.62 9.17 6.26
C TRP A 77 -9.89 10.60 6.71
N GLN A 78 -8.97 11.50 6.40
CA GLN A 78 -9.13 12.94 6.62
C GLN A 78 -9.09 13.66 5.26
N PRO A 79 -10.04 14.56 4.95
CA PRO A 79 -11.16 15.03 5.77
C PRO A 79 -12.48 14.22 5.61
N ASP A 80 -12.52 13.25 4.70
CA ASP A 80 -13.78 12.79 4.10
C ASP A 80 -14.75 12.10 5.08
N VAL A 81 -14.25 11.40 6.11
CA VAL A 81 -15.11 10.66 7.06
C VAL A 81 -15.14 11.27 8.46
N TRP A 82 -14.48 12.41 8.67
CA TRP A 82 -14.42 13.07 9.97
C TRP A 82 -15.45 14.20 10.02
N TRP A 83 -16.04 14.43 11.20
CA TRP A 83 -16.97 15.55 11.41
C TRP A 83 -16.72 16.24 12.74
N TYR A 84 -17.12 17.50 12.81
CA TYR A 84 -17.19 18.24 14.05
C TYR A 84 -18.52 17.96 14.75
N GLN A 85 -18.46 17.69 16.05
CA GLN A 85 -19.60 17.56 16.93
C GLN A 85 -19.36 18.38 18.18
N GLU A 86 -20.21 19.36 18.41
CA GLU A 86 -20.23 20.14 19.65
C GLU A 86 -20.63 19.24 20.84
N ASP A 87 -20.11 19.57 22.03
CA ASP A 87 -20.33 18.78 23.26
C ASP A 87 -21.80 18.78 23.70
#